data_AF-A0A654KH25-F1
#
_entry.id   AF-A0A654KH25-F1
#
_cell.length_a   1.000
_cell.length_b   1.000
_cell.length_c   1.000
_cell.angle_alpha   90.00
_cell.angle_beta   90.00
_cell.angle_gamma   90.00
#
_symmetry.space_group_name_H-M   'P 1'
#
loop_
_entity.id
_entity.type
_entity.pdbx_description
1 polymer ?
#
loop_
_entity_poly.entity_id
_entity_poly.type
_entity_poly.pdbx_seq_one_letter_code
_entity_poly.pdbx_strand_id
1 'polypeptide(L)' 'MGGKYLEASARQPELMNALQTKMFLLAGLIDAAFLIGVGIAMLFAFASPFGA' A
#
# COMPACT_ATOMS: atom_id res chain seq x y z
N MET A 1 -8.88 7.20 -1.83
CA MET A 1 -8.32 7.37 -0.47
C MET A 1 -7.55 8.68 -0.32
N GLY A 2 -6.62 9.04 -1.23
CA GLY A 2 -5.95 10.34 -1.22
C GLY A 2 -6.88 11.57 -1.30
N GLY A 3 -8.01 11.46 -2.02
CA GLY A 3 -9.00 12.55 -2.09
C GLY A 3 -9.64 12.89 -0.73
N LYS A 4 -9.94 11.88 0.11
CA LYS A 4 -10.47 12.09 1.47
C LYS A 4 -9.42 12.66 2.42
N TYR A 5 -8.14 12.29 2.22
CA TYR A 5 -7.02 12.90 2.94
C TYR A 5 -6.90 14.40 2.64
N LEU A 6 -6.99 14.77 1.36
CA LEU A 6 -6.95 16.17 0.91
C LEU A 6 -8.14 16.99 1.44
N GLU A 7 -9.36 16.45 1.36
CA GLU A 7 -10.57 17.11 1.86
C GLU A 7 -10.52 17.32 3.38
N ALA A 8 -10.09 16.32 4.13
CA ALA A 8 -9.99 16.42 5.59
C ALA A 8 -8.84 17.34 6.03
N SER A 9 -7.71 17.33 5.31
CA SER A 9 -6.58 18.23 5.53
C SER A 9 -6.92 19.69 5.22
N ALA A 10 -7.74 19.94 4.19
CA ALA A 10 -8.22 21.27 3.84
C ALA A 10 -9.25 21.81 4.85
N ARG A 11 -10.05 20.93 5.48
CA ARG A 11 -11.00 21.31 6.53
C ARG A 11 -10.36 21.52 7.90
N GLN A 12 -9.37 20.69 8.25
CA GLN A 12 -8.73 20.69 9.57
C GLN A 12 -7.21 20.53 9.42
N PRO A 13 -6.48 21.64 9.26
CA PRO A 13 -5.04 21.60 9.04
C PRO A 13 -4.26 21.03 10.23
N GLU A 14 -4.74 21.17 11.49
CA GLU A 14 -4.09 20.52 12.64
C GLU A 14 -4.10 18.99 12.57
N LEU A 15 -5.02 18.38 11.82
CA LEU A 15 -5.11 16.92 11.70
C LEU A 15 -4.25 16.36 10.56
N MET A 16 -3.61 17.19 9.73
CA MET A 16 -2.80 16.74 8.59
C MET A 16 -1.76 15.69 8.97
N ASN A 17 -0.96 15.95 10.02
CA ASN A 17 0.10 15.03 10.45
C ASN A 17 -0.48 13.66 10.86
N ALA A 18 -1.56 13.65 11.64
CA ALA A 18 -2.21 12.43 12.08
C ALA A 18 -2.86 11.67 10.92
N LEU A 19 -3.43 12.38 9.95
CA LEU A 19 -4.01 11.77 8.74
C LEU A 19 -2.94 11.25 7.79
N GLN A 20 -1.75 11.88 7.73
CA GLN A 20 -0.67 11.50 6.82
C GLN A 20 -0.13 10.11 7.18
N THR A 21 0.10 9.87 8.48
CA THR A 21 0.51 8.55 8.98
C THR A 21 -0.53 7.47 8.65
N LYS A 22 -1.83 7.76 8.81
CA LYS A 22 -2.91 6.82 8.44
C LYS A 22 -2.94 6.55 6.93
N MET A 23 -2.71 7.58 6.11
CA MET A 23 -2.65 7.44 4.66
C MET A 23 -1.45 6.56 4.26
N PHE A 24 -0.28 6.79 4.85
CA PHE A 24 0.91 6.00 4.58
C PHE A 24 0.73 4.53 4.96
N LEU A 25 0.18 4.25 6.14
CA LEU A 25 -0.12 2.88 6.58
C LEU A 25 -1.09 2.17 5.63
N LEU A 26 -2.15 2.87 5.20
CA LEU A 26 -3.12 2.31 4.27
C LEU A 26 -2.49 2.05 2.89
N ALA A 27 -1.76 3.03 2.35
CA ALA A 27 -1.09 2.90 1.07
C ALA A 27 -0.05 1.76 1.09
N GLY A 28 0.74 1.69 2.17
CA GLY A 28 1.71 0.62 2.39
C GLY A 28 1.05 -0.76 2.53
N LEU A 29 -0.11 -0.86 3.18
CA LEU A 29 -0.84 -2.11 3.29
C LEU A 29 -1.39 -2.59 1.94
N ILE A 30 -1.89 -1.67 1.10
CA ILE A 30 -2.35 -1.98 -0.26
C ILE A 30 -1.18 -2.48 -1.11
N ASP A 31 -0.06 -1.77 -1.08
CA ASP A 31 1.13 -2.11 -1.86
C ASP A 31 1.77 -3.43 -1.40
N ALA A 32 1.84 -3.66 -0.09
CA ALA A 32 2.39 -4.90 0.48
C ALA A 32 1.66 -6.14 -0.02
N ALA A 33 0.32 -6.13 -0.07
CA ALA A 33 -0.45 -7.24 -0.59
C ALA A 33 -0.14 -7.53 -2.08
N PHE A 34 0.04 -6.47 -2.88
CA PHE A 34 0.40 -6.59 -4.29
C PHE A 34 1.82 -7.15 -4.48
N LEU A 35 2.80 -6.61 -3.75
CA LEU A 35 4.19 -7.05 -3.83
C LEU A 35 4.39 -8.49 -3.37
N ILE A 36 3.65 -8.96 -2.37
CA ILE A 36 3.64 -10.38 -1.97
C ILE A 36 3.16 -11.26 -3.13
N GLY A 37 2.06 -10.87 -3.78
CA GLY A 37 1.53 -11.59 -4.95
C GLY A 37 2.53 -11.64 -6.11
N VAL A 38 3.18 -10.50 -6.41
CA VAL A 38 4.25 -10.44 -7.42
C VAL A 38 5.44 -11.32 -7.04
N GLY A 39 5.86 -11.32 -5.77
CA GLY A 39 6.95 -12.17 -5.29
C GLY A 39 6.64 -13.66 -5.46
N ILE A 40 5.42 -14.08 -5.16
CA ILE A 40 4.96 -15.46 -5.40
C ILE A 40 4.95 -15.74 -6.91
N ALA A 41 4.41 -14.85 -7.73
CA ALA A 41 4.41 -15.03 -9.19
C ALA A 41 5.82 -15.14 -9.77
N MET A 42 6.78 -14.34 -9.28
CA MET A 42 8.19 -14.45 -9.67
C MET A 42 8.82 -15.78 -9.23
N LEU A 43 8.49 -16.28 -8.04
CA LEU A 43 8.92 -17.60 -7.58
C LEU A 43 8.46 -18.69 -8.56
N PHE A 44 7.19 -18.68 -8.98
CA PHE A 44 6.70 -19.63 -9.96
C PHE A 44 7.28 -19.44 -11.37
N ALA A 45 7.53 -18.20 -11.79
CA ALA A 45 8.02 -17.90 -13.13
C ALA A 45 9.51 -18.26 -13.34
N PHE A 46 10.35 -18.09 -12.32
CA PHE A 46 11.82 -18.22 -12.45
C PHE A 46 12.44 -19.30 -11.56
N ALA A 47 11.78 -19.68 -10.47
CA ALA A 47 12.26 -20.65 -9.50
C ALA A 47 11.17 -21.68 -9.16
N SER A 48 10.40 -22.06 -10.19
CA SER A 48 9.26 -22.98 -10.14
C SER A 48 9.53 -24.17 -9.22
N PRO A 49 8.87 -24.26 -8.05
CA PRO A 49 9.10 -25.35 -7.10
C PRO A 49 8.55 -26.70 -7.57
N PHE A 50 7.85 -26.72 -8.73
CA PHE A 50 7.31 -27.92 -9.37
C PHE A 50 7.95 -28.21 -10.74
N GLY A 51 9.00 -27.47 -11.11
CA GLY A 51 9.78 -27.75 -12.32
C GLY A 51 10.74 -28.92 -12.05
N ALA A 52 10.84 -29.84 -13.01
CA ALA A 52 11.79 -30.97 -13.00
C ALA A 52 13.26 -30.52 -12.94
#